data_AF-A0A956S7Q5-F1
#
_entry.id   AF-A0A956S7Q5-F1
#
_cell.length_a   1.000
_cell.length_b   1.000
_cell.length_c   1.000
_cell.angle_alpha   90.00
_cell.angle_beta   90.00
_cell.angle_gamma   90.00
#
_symmetry.space_group_name_H-M   'P 1'
#
loop_
_entity.id
_entity.type
_entity.pdbx_description
1 polymer ?
#
loop_
_entity_poly.entity_id
_entity_poly.type
_entity_poly.pdbx_seq_one_letter_code
_entity_poly.pdbx_strand_id
1 'polypeptide(L)'
;IIGGAFGKIVSSFVSDVLMPPIGLMLGGVDFSDKVMVLKQAVGEIPAVTLNWGMFVNNVINFLIVAFAIFMMIKAMNSMKKKEEEKPAAPPAPSKEEVLLTEIRDALRAK
;
A
#
# COMPACT_ATOMS: atom_id res chain seq x y z
N ILE A 1 -15.86 -7.54 8.64
CA ILE A 1 -16.33 -6.32 7.91
C ILE A 1 -15.15 -5.43 7.50
N ILE A 2 -14.32 -4.96 8.44
CA ILE A 2 -13.18 -4.05 8.16
C ILE A 2 -12.18 -4.65 7.14
N GLY A 3 -11.77 -5.91 7.30
CA GLY A 3 -10.85 -6.57 6.35
C GLY A 3 -11.42 -6.72 4.92
N GLY A 4 -12.73 -6.92 4.79
CA GLY A 4 -13.39 -7.01 3.47
C GLY A 4 -13.51 -5.66 2.77
N ALA A 5 -13.78 -4.59 3.51
CA ALA A 5 -13.79 -3.23 2.97
C ALA A 5 -12.38 -2.76 2.57
N PHE A 6 -11.37 -3.05 3.40
CA PHE A 6 -9.97 -2.76 3.10
C PHE A 6 -9.51 -3.47 1.82
N GLY A 7 -9.80 -4.77 1.69
CA GLY A 7 -9.47 -5.53 0.48
C GLY A 7 -10.08 -4.93 -0.80
N LYS A 8 -11.30 -4.38 -0.74
CA LYS A 8 -11.92 -3.68 -1.89
C LYS A 8 -11.19 -2.39 -2.26
N ILE A 9 -10.77 -1.59 -1.28
CA ILE A 9 -10.01 -0.35 -1.52
C ILE A 9 -8.68 -0.68 -2.19
N VAL A 10 -7.96 -1.68 -1.68
CA VAL A 10 -6.69 -2.11 -2.28
C VAL A 10 -6.92 -2.64 -3.70
N SER A 11 -7.96 -3.46 -3.90
CA SER A 11 -8.26 -4.03 -5.21
C SER A 11 -8.56 -2.94 -6.25
N SER A 12 -9.37 -1.93 -5.88
CA SER A 12 -9.67 -0.78 -6.76
C SER A 12 -8.43 0.07 -7.05
N PHE A 13 -7.58 0.32 -6.06
CA PHE A 13 -6.32 1.04 -6.31
C PHE A 13 -5.43 0.28 -7.31
N VAL A 14 -5.38 -1.04 -7.20
CA VAL A 14 -4.58 -1.86 -8.12
C VAL A 14 -5.21 -1.91 -9.51
N SER A 15 -6.51 -2.21 -9.63
CA SER A 15 -7.19 -2.34 -10.91
C SER A 15 -7.33 -1.01 -11.65
N ASP A 16 -7.58 0.07 -10.92
CA ASP A 16 -8.03 1.34 -11.52
C ASP A 16 -6.89 2.36 -11.60
N VAL A 17 -5.85 2.25 -10.75
CA VAL A 17 -4.72 3.19 -10.73
C VAL A 17 -3.41 2.57 -11.22
N LEU A 18 -3.09 1.34 -10.80
CA LEU A 18 -1.81 0.71 -11.17
C LEU A 18 -1.88 -0.06 -12.50
N MET A 19 -2.97 -0.80 -12.75
CA MET A 19 -3.07 -1.60 -13.97
C MET A 19 -3.10 -0.78 -15.28
N PRO A 20 -3.71 0.42 -15.39
CA PRO A 20 -3.70 1.13 -16.68
C PRO A 20 -2.28 1.53 -17.13
N PRO A 21 -1.42 2.15 -16.30
CA PRO A 21 -0.03 2.41 -16.67
C PRO A 21 0.79 1.15 -16.91
N ILE A 22 0.61 0.10 -16.09
CA ILE A 22 1.33 -1.17 -16.25
C ILE A 22 0.91 -1.87 -17.55
N GLY A 23 -0.39 -1.89 -17.86
CA GLY A 23 -0.95 -2.44 -19.09
C GLY A 23 -0.46 -1.70 -20.32
N LEU A 24 -0.34 -0.36 -20.26
CA LEU A 24 0.25 0.45 -21.32
C LEU A 24 1.75 0.12 -21.51
N MET A 25 2.52 -0.02 -20.43
CA MET A 25 3.96 -0.35 -20.51
C MET A 25 4.21 -1.77 -21.02
N LEU A 26 3.38 -2.73 -20.61
CA LEU A 26 3.50 -4.13 -21.02
C LEU A 26 2.85 -4.38 -22.39
N GLY A 27 2.21 -3.39 -23.01
CA GLY A 27 1.60 -3.53 -24.33
C GLY A 27 0.37 -4.45 -24.34
N GLY A 28 -0.36 -4.51 -23.23
CA GLY A 28 -1.54 -5.38 -23.10
C GLY A 28 -1.21 -6.86 -22.95
N VAL A 29 -0.10 -7.20 -22.28
CA VAL A 29 0.25 -8.60 -21.96
C VAL A 29 -0.90 -9.24 -21.16
N ASP A 30 -1.65 -10.06 -21.86
CA ASP A 30 -2.73 -10.88 -21.31
C ASP A 30 -2.43 -12.34 -21.67
N PHE A 31 -2.27 -13.17 -20.64
CA PHE A 31 -2.06 -14.60 -20.83
C PHE A 31 -3.36 -15.40 -20.89
N SER A 32 -4.55 -14.78 -20.77
CA SER A 32 -5.85 -15.45 -20.65
C SER A 32 -6.13 -16.45 -21.77
N ASP A 33 -5.63 -16.18 -22.98
CA ASP A 33 -5.81 -17.04 -24.16
C ASP A 33 -4.95 -18.31 -24.15
N LYS A 34 -4.05 -18.45 -23.17
CA LYS A 34 -3.20 -19.63 -23.03
C LYS A 34 -3.96 -20.75 -22.35
N VAL A 35 -4.48 -21.63 -23.20
CA VAL A 35 -5.31 -22.77 -22.82
C VAL A 35 -4.68 -24.05 -23.36
N MET A 36 -4.60 -25.08 -22.51
CA MET A 36 -4.21 -26.43 -22.92
C MET A 36 -5.46 -27.32 -22.95
N VAL A 37 -5.82 -27.83 -24.11
CA VAL A 37 -6.95 -28.75 -24.25
C VAL A 37 -6.51 -30.14 -23.78
N LEU A 38 -7.08 -30.62 -22.69
CA LEU A 38 -6.81 -31.95 -22.13
C LEU A 38 -7.70 -33.01 -22.79
N LYS A 39 -8.93 -32.64 -23.16
CA LYS A 39 -9.87 -33.49 -23.88
C LYS A 39 -10.65 -32.65 -24.89
N GLN A 40 -10.67 -33.09 -26.14
CA GLN A 40 -11.42 -32.43 -27.19
C GLN A 40 -12.94 -32.54 -26.94
N ALA A 41 -13.67 -31.55 -27.45
CA ALA A 41 -15.13 -31.57 -27.44
C ALA A 41 -15.65 -32.74 -28.31
N VAL A 42 -16.74 -33.38 -27.88
CA VAL A 42 -17.39 -34.46 -28.65
C VAL A 42 -18.89 -34.24 -28.62
N GLY A 43 -19.49 -33.96 -29.77
CA GLY A 43 -20.91 -33.61 -29.87
C GLY A 43 -21.21 -32.35 -29.06
N GLU A 44 -22.17 -32.45 -28.14
CA GLU A 44 -22.54 -31.36 -27.22
C GLU A 44 -21.66 -31.28 -25.96
N ILE A 45 -20.70 -32.20 -25.78
CA ILE A 45 -19.82 -32.21 -24.61
C ILE A 45 -18.67 -31.22 -24.83
N PRO A 46 -18.53 -30.17 -24.00
CA PRO A 46 -17.47 -29.17 -24.16
C PRO A 46 -16.09 -29.77 -23.91
N ALA A 47 -15.07 -29.17 -24.53
CA ALA A 47 -13.69 -29.55 -24.32
C ALA A 47 -13.27 -29.33 -22.86
N VAL A 48 -12.50 -30.27 -22.31
CA VAL A 48 -11.89 -30.09 -20.99
C VAL A 48 -10.59 -29.34 -21.20
N THR A 49 -10.50 -28.13 -20.67
CA THR A 49 -9.36 -27.24 -20.85
C THR A 49 -8.69 -26.88 -19.52
N LEU A 50 -7.37 -26.77 -19.57
CA LEU A 50 -6.55 -26.20 -18.51
C LEU A 50 -6.15 -24.78 -18.92
N ASN A 51 -6.80 -23.79 -18.32
CA ASN A 51 -6.61 -22.37 -18.60
C ASN A 51 -5.43 -21.82 -17.77
N TRP A 52 -4.23 -22.37 -17.99
CA TRP A 52 -3.04 -21.99 -17.22
C TRP A 52 -2.64 -20.52 -17.43
N GLY A 53 -3.03 -19.92 -18.56
CA GLY A 53 -2.90 -18.50 -18.82
C GLY A 53 -3.57 -17.61 -17.79
N MET A 54 -4.82 -17.93 -17.45
CA MET A 54 -5.57 -17.23 -16.41
C MET A 54 -4.93 -17.40 -15.03
N PHE A 55 -4.35 -18.57 -14.75
CA PHE A 55 -3.61 -18.79 -13.51
C PHE A 55 -2.39 -17.87 -13.41
N VAL A 56 -1.59 -17.76 -14.48
CA VAL A 56 -0.44 -16.84 -14.52
C VAL A 56 -0.87 -15.39 -14.35
N ASN A 57 -1.93 -14.96 -15.02
CA ASN A 57 -2.51 -13.63 -14.83
C ASN A 57 -2.89 -13.37 -13.36
N ASN A 58 -3.54 -14.33 -12.71
CA ASN A 58 -3.93 -14.21 -11.32
C ASN A 58 -2.70 -14.12 -10.38
N VAL A 59 -1.63 -14.87 -10.67
CA VAL A 59 -0.36 -14.77 -9.93
C VAL A 59 0.27 -13.39 -10.09
N ILE A 60 0.34 -12.87 -11.32
CA ILE A 60 0.87 -11.53 -11.59
C ILE A 60 0.04 -10.47 -10.86
N ASN A 61 -1.29 -10.55 -10.94
CA ASN A 61 -2.19 -9.63 -10.24
C ASN A 61 -1.97 -9.68 -8.72
N PHE A 62 -1.87 -10.89 -8.14
CA PHE A 62 -1.56 -11.04 -6.72
C PHE A 62 -0.23 -10.37 -6.33
N LEU A 63 0.82 -10.52 -7.15
CA LEU A 63 2.11 -9.87 -6.91
C LEU A 63 2.00 -8.34 -6.99
N ILE A 64 1.24 -7.80 -7.93
CA ILE A 64 1.00 -6.36 -8.05
C ILE A 64 0.23 -5.85 -6.81
N VAL A 65 -0.82 -6.55 -6.38
CA VAL A 65 -1.59 -6.21 -5.18
C VAL A 65 -0.69 -6.23 -3.94
N ALA A 66 0.12 -7.30 -3.77
CA ALA A 66 1.05 -7.41 -2.65
C ALA A 66 2.08 -6.26 -2.66
N PHE A 67 2.62 -5.93 -3.83
CA PHE A 67 3.54 -4.80 -4.00
C PHE A 67 2.87 -3.45 -3.70
N ALA A 68 1.61 -3.26 -4.11
CA ALA A 68 0.85 -2.06 -3.83
C ALA A 68 0.59 -1.88 -2.32
N ILE A 69 0.22 -2.96 -1.62
CA ILE A 69 0.06 -2.96 -0.15
C ILE A 69 1.40 -2.58 0.51
N PHE A 70 2.50 -3.20 0.07
CA PHE A 70 3.82 -2.89 0.58
C PHE A 70 4.19 -1.41 0.39
N MET A 71 3.96 -0.86 -0.81
CA MET A 71 4.17 0.56 -1.12
C MET A 71 3.32 1.47 -0.24
N MET A 72 2.04 1.14 -0.03
CA MET A 72 1.12 1.89 0.83
C MET A 72 1.63 1.93 2.27
N ILE A 73 1.98 0.77 2.84
CA ILE A 73 2.50 0.68 4.21
C ILE A 73 3.83 1.44 4.33
N LYS A 74 4.71 1.31 3.34
CA LYS A 74 5.98 2.04 3.30
C LYS A 74 5.77 3.56 3.24
N ALA A 75 4.82 4.03 2.44
CA ALA A 75 4.48 5.45 2.34
C ALA A 75 3.94 5.98 3.68
N MET A 76 3.03 5.25 4.32
CA MET A 76 2.51 5.60 5.65
C MET A 76 3.61 5.65 6.71
N ASN A 77 4.50 4.66 6.74
CA ASN A 77 5.62 4.63 7.69
C ASN A 77 6.63 5.76 7.42
N SER A 78 6.89 6.08 6.15
CA SER A 78 7.76 7.19 5.77
C SER A 78 7.19 8.55 6.14
N MET A 79 5.87 8.75 6.04
CA MET A 79 5.22 10.00 6.43
C MET A 79 5.24 10.19 7.94
N LYS A 80 4.97 9.14 8.72
CA LYS A 80 5.07 9.19 10.20
C LYS A 80 6.46 9.57 10.68
N LYS A 81 7.51 9.00 10.07
CA LYS A 81 8.90 9.34 10.39
C LYS A 81 9.22 10.82 10.13
N LYS A 82 8.60 11.42 9.12
CA LYS A 82 8.78 12.83 8.77
C LYS A 82 8.01 13.78 9.71
N GLU A 83 6.96 13.30 10.37
CA GLU A 83 6.24 14.05 11.40
C GLU A 83 7.00 14.08 12.74
N GLU A 84 7.71 13.01 13.09
CA GLU A 84 8.60 12.97 14.26
C GLU A 84 9.84 13.88 14.12
N GLU A 85 10.21 14.27 12.88
CA GLU A 85 11.29 15.20 12.59
C GLU A 85 10.88 16.68 12.64
N LYS A 86 9.59 17.01 12.89
CA LYS A 86 9.29 18.38 13.34
C LYS A 86 10.06 18.59 14.65
N PRO A 87 10.90 19.64 14.77
CA PRO A 87 11.57 19.92 16.03
C PRO A 87 10.49 19.96 17.09
N ALA A 88 10.53 19.01 18.03
CA ALA A 88 9.74 19.12 19.23
C ALA A 88 9.95 20.54 19.74
N ALA A 89 8.86 21.29 19.93
CA ALA A 89 8.96 22.63 20.51
C ALA A 89 9.88 22.49 21.73
N PRO A 90 10.92 23.36 21.87
CA PRO A 90 11.86 23.23 22.96
C PRO A 90 11.07 23.00 24.25
N PRO A 91 11.46 21.98 25.04
CA PRO A 91 10.67 21.58 26.20
C PRO A 91 10.32 22.82 26.99
N ALA A 92 9.03 22.96 27.35
CA ALA A 92 8.60 24.06 28.18
C ALA A 92 9.53 24.11 29.40
N PRO A 93 10.02 25.30 29.78
CA PRO A 93 10.99 25.42 30.86
C PRO A 93 10.47 24.69 32.10
N SER A 94 11.36 23.94 32.74
CA SER A 94 10.97 23.15 33.91
C SER A 94 10.45 24.09 35.01
N LYS A 95 9.62 23.58 35.92
CA LYS A 95 9.14 24.39 37.06
C LYS A 95 10.30 24.99 37.86
N GLU A 96 11.42 24.28 37.92
CA GLU A 96 12.66 24.75 38.56
C GLU A 96 13.28 25.92 37.78
N GLU A 97 13.36 25.85 36.46
CA GLU A 97 13.85 26.96 35.63
C GLU A 97 12.98 28.21 35.75
N VAL A 98 11.65 28.04 35.85
CA VAL A 98 10.72 29.15 36.09
C VAL A 98 10.97 29.77 37.48
N LEU A 99 11.03 28.94 38.53
CA LEU A 99 11.30 29.41 39.89
C LEU A 99 12.67 30.10 40.00
N LEU A 100 13.70 29.57 39.34
CA LEU A 100 15.03 30.18 39.31
C LEU A 100 15.02 31.54 38.57
N THR A 101 14.19 31.67 37.54
CA THR A 101 14.00 32.95 36.83
C THR A 101 13.30 33.97 37.73
N GLU A 102 12.24 33.58 38.44
CA GLU A 102 11.54 34.43 39.41
C GLU A 102 12.45 34.85 40.57
N ILE A 103 13.27 33.94 41.11
CA ILE A 103 14.25 34.25 42.16
C ILE A 103 15.31 35.23 41.66
N ARG A 104 15.84 35.04 40.45
CA ARG A 104 16.81 35.96 39.84
C ARG A 104 16.22 37.37 39.71
N ASP A 105 14.98 37.48 39.27
CA ASP A 105 14.33 38.76 39.06
C ASP A 105 14.00 39.44 40.40
N ALA A 106 13.60 38.67 41.42
CA ALA A 106 13.44 39.16 42.80
C ALA A 106 14.77 39.64 43.43
N LEU A 107 15.90 39.00 43.12
CA LEU A 107 17.23 39.42 43.56
C LEU A 107 17.75 40.66 42.82
N ARG A 108 17.41 40.83 41.54
CA ARG A 108 17.76 42.04 40.77
C ARG A 108 16.94 43.27 41.16
N ALA A 109 15.74 43.07 41.69
CA ALA A 109 14.86 44.13 42.15
C ALA A 109 15.21 44.67 43.55
N LYS A 110 16.30 44.18 44.16
CA LYS A 110 16.77 44.51 45.51
C LYS A 110 18.13 45.21 45.44
#